data_AF-A0A1F4MLM8-F1
#
_entry.id   AF-A0A1F4MLM8-F1
#
_cell.length_a   1.000
_cell.length_b   1.000
_cell.length_c   1.000
_cell.angle_alpha   90.00
_cell.angle_beta   90.00
_cell.angle_gamma   90.00
#
_symmetry.space_group_name_H-M   'P 1'
#
loop_
_entity.id
_entity.type
_entity.pdbx_description
1 polymer ?
#
loop_
_entity_poly.entity_id
_entity_poly.type
_entity_poly.pdbx_seq_one_letter_code
_entity_poly.pdbx_strand_id
1 'polypeptide(L)'
;MKLYRIISLGLCVIFIMVGLIFLFLPQEVLVFFNSLSERLGMIPSPIVAKNFYLILAVGYMYLVAVLAYMMFRQPENHVFPLLLVHGKWASALLSLYLFLSHSPFLIYLTNFLVDGFLGSVVLFFYFKLKVIKK
;
A
#
# COMPACT_ATOMS: atom_id res chain seq x y z
N MET A 1 16.29 -13.94 -9.52
CA MET A 1 15.05 -14.70 -9.17
C MET A 1 14.83 -14.90 -7.67
N LYS A 2 15.81 -15.41 -6.88
CA LYS A 2 15.62 -15.68 -5.44
C LYS A 2 15.22 -14.44 -4.61
N LEU A 3 15.91 -13.31 -4.80
CA LEU A 3 15.59 -12.04 -4.13
C LEU A 3 14.17 -11.54 -4.43
N TYR A 4 13.75 -11.57 -5.69
CA TYR A 4 12.40 -11.17 -6.10
C TYR A 4 11.32 -12.00 -5.40
N ARG A 5 11.53 -13.32 -5.27
CA ARG A 5 10.61 -14.19 -4.53
C ARG A 5 10.54 -13.84 -3.05
N ILE A 6 11.68 -13.60 -2.40
CA ILE A 6 11.72 -13.20 -0.98
C ILE A 6 10.96 -11.88 -0.78
N ILE A 7 11.20 -10.90 -1.64
CA ILE A 7 10.51 -9.61 -1.58
C ILE A 7 9.01 -9.77 -1.81
N SER A 8 8.62 -10.55 -2.82
CA SER A 8 7.21 -10.83 -3.12
C SER A 8 6.49 -11.49 -1.93
N LEU A 9 7.14 -12.44 -1.26
CA LEU A 9 6.61 -13.07 -0.06
C LEU A 9 6.53 -12.09 1.12
N GLY A 10 7.57 -11.27 1.32
CA GLY A 10 7.57 -10.21 2.33
C GLY A 10 6.44 -9.22 2.13
N LEU A 11 6.20 -8.78 0.89
CA LEU A 11 5.07 -7.91 0.54
C LEU A 11 3.73 -8.58 0.85
N CYS A 12 3.56 -9.86 0.51
CA CYS A 12 2.35 -10.61 0.83
C CYS A 12 2.06 -10.60 2.34
N VAL A 13 3.08 -10.93 3.16
CA VAL A 13 2.95 -10.93 4.62
C VAL A 13 2.61 -9.53 5.14
N ILE A 14 3.30 -8.48 4.67
CA ILE A 14 3.03 -7.11 5.07
C ILE A 14 1.59 -6.70 4.74
N PHE A 15 1.09 -7.01 3.54
CA PHE A 15 -0.28 -6.66 3.14
C PHE A 15 -1.33 -7.39 3.96
N ILE A 16 -1.10 -8.67 4.29
CA ILE A 16 -1.97 -9.41 5.21
C ILE A 16 -1.98 -8.74 6.58
N MET A 17 -0.81 -8.44 7.14
CA MET A 17 -0.70 -7.81 8.46
C MET A 17 -1.38 -6.44 8.50
N VAL A 18 -1.15 -5.58 7.51
CA VAL A 18 -1.80 -4.27 7.40
C VAL A 18 -3.32 -4.42 7.23
N GLY A 19 -3.77 -5.38 6.40
CA GLY A 19 -5.19 -5.68 6.24
C GLY A 19 -5.86 -6.11 7.53
N LEU A 20 -5.20 -6.95 8.34
CA LEU A 20 -5.68 -7.36 9.66
C LEU A 20 -5.72 -6.20 10.64
N ILE A 21 -4.69 -5.33 10.65
CA ILE A 21 -4.66 -4.12 11.47
C ILE A 21 -5.84 -3.21 11.11
N PHE A 22 -6.11 -2.97 9.82
CA PHE A 22 -7.27 -2.18 9.40
C PHE A 22 -8.58 -2.85 9.82
N LEU A 23 -8.71 -4.17 9.67
CA LEU A 23 -9.91 -4.92 10.02
C LEU A 23 -10.25 -4.82 11.52
N PHE A 24 -9.27 -5.00 12.40
CA PHE A 24 -9.51 -5.10 13.84
C PHE A 24 -9.26 -3.79 14.60
N LEU A 25 -8.39 -2.92 14.09
CA LEU A 25 -7.92 -1.71 14.79
C LEU A 25 -7.99 -0.44 13.90
N PRO A 26 -9.10 -0.18 13.17
CA PRO A 26 -9.15 0.95 12.23
C PRO A 26 -9.03 2.32 12.91
N GLN A 27 -9.62 2.47 14.09
CA GLN A 27 -9.59 3.74 14.84
C GLN A 27 -8.21 3.99 15.45
N GLU A 28 -7.56 2.96 15.99
CA GLU A 28 -6.22 3.06 16.59
C GLU A 28 -5.17 3.53 15.58
N VAL A 29 -5.29 3.09 14.31
CA VAL A 29 -4.44 3.60 13.23
C VAL A 29 -4.60 5.12 13.08
N LEU A 30 -5.84 5.62 13.06
CA LEU A 30 -6.09 7.06 12.95
C LEU A 30 -5.57 7.83 14.18
N VAL A 31 -5.77 7.29 15.38
CA VAL A 31 -5.27 7.88 16.63
C VAL A 31 -3.74 7.96 16.62
N PHE A 32 -3.06 6.89 16.20
CA PHE A 32 -1.60 6.88 16.07
C PHE A 32 -1.12 7.98 15.12
N PHE A 33 -1.70 8.08 13.92
CA PHE A 33 -1.31 9.13 12.97
C PHE A 33 -1.66 10.53 13.45
N ASN A 34 -2.75 10.72 14.18
CA ASN A 34 -3.11 12.01 14.76
C ASN A 34 -2.11 12.43 15.86
N SER A 35 -1.68 11.49 16.71
CA SER A 35 -0.65 11.78 17.73
C SER A 35 0.68 12.25 17.12
N LEU A 36 1.03 11.73 15.94
CA LEU A 36 2.20 12.18 15.19
C LEU A 36 1.92 13.52 14.47
N SER A 37 0.71 13.72 13.97
CA SER A 37 0.28 14.97 13.33
C SER A 37 0.41 16.15 14.30
N GLU A 38 -0.04 15.99 15.54
CA GLU A 38 0.06 17.01 16.58
C GLU A 38 1.51 17.43 16.84
N ARG A 39 2.43 16.46 16.91
CA ARG A 39 3.87 16.73 17.11
C ARG A 39 4.51 17.47 15.93
N LEU A 40 3.95 17.30 14.72
CA LEU A 40 4.40 17.95 13.50
C LEU A 40 3.66 19.27 13.22
N GLY A 41 2.73 19.69 14.10
CA GLY A 41 1.90 20.88 13.90
C GLY A 41 0.87 20.73 12.77
N MET A 42 0.52 19.49 12.40
CA MET A 42 -0.45 19.18 11.35
C MET A 42 -1.85 18.97 11.92
N ILE A 43 -2.87 19.18 11.09
CA ILE A 43 -4.27 19.02 11.46
C ILE A 43 -4.59 17.52 11.63
N PRO A 44 -5.23 17.10 12.73
CA PRO A 44 -5.64 15.71 12.91
C PRO A 44 -6.79 15.32 11.96
N SER A 45 -6.76 14.09 11.47
CA SER A 45 -7.86 13.52 10.69
C SER A 45 -9.05 13.16 11.60
N PRO A 46 -10.30 13.33 11.15
CA PRO A 46 -11.47 12.84 11.88
C PRO A 46 -11.38 11.34 12.17
N ILE A 47 -11.64 10.93 13.41
CA ILE A 47 -11.65 9.52 13.83
C ILE A 47 -13.05 8.95 13.59
N VAL A 48 -13.40 8.78 12.31
CA VAL A 48 -14.68 8.18 11.90
C VAL A 48 -14.39 7.00 10.99
N ALA A 49 -14.41 5.79 11.57
CA ALA A 49 -14.30 4.56 10.80
C ALA A 49 -15.64 4.27 10.13
N LYS A 50 -15.78 4.64 8.85
CA LYS A 50 -16.97 4.29 8.05
C LYS A 50 -16.85 2.83 7.60
N ASN A 51 -17.74 1.95 8.07
CA ASN A 51 -17.74 0.50 7.78
C ASN A 51 -17.57 0.16 6.29
N PHE A 52 -18.16 0.95 5.38
CA PHE A 52 -18.00 0.74 3.95
C PHE A 52 -16.55 0.92 3.45
N TYR A 53 -15.86 1.95 3.92
CA TYR A 53 -14.46 2.19 3.56
C TYR A 53 -13.53 1.15 4.15
N LEU A 54 -13.89 0.61 5.33
CA LEU A 54 -13.17 -0.52 5.92
C LEU A 54 -13.24 -1.76 5.02
N ILE A 55 -14.43 -2.09 4.50
CA ILE A 55 -14.62 -3.20 3.55
C ILE A 55 -13.71 -3.01 2.32
N LEU A 56 -13.70 -1.80 1.75
CA LEU A 56 -12.86 -1.50 0.59
C LEU A 56 -11.36 -1.61 0.90
N ALA A 57 -10.92 -1.09 2.05
CA ALA A 57 -9.52 -1.12 2.46
C ALA A 57 -9.04 -2.57 2.68
N VAL A 58 -9.82 -3.38 3.40
CA VAL A 58 -9.49 -4.78 3.67
C VAL A 58 -9.54 -5.60 2.38
N GLY A 59 -10.55 -5.41 1.54
CA GLY A 59 -10.66 -6.08 0.25
C GLY A 59 -9.48 -5.76 -0.68
N TYR A 60 -9.05 -4.49 -0.72
CA TYR A 60 -7.87 -4.09 -1.46
C TYR A 60 -6.59 -4.72 -0.91
N MET A 61 -6.41 -4.75 0.43
CA MET A 61 -5.26 -5.41 1.06
C MET A 61 -5.19 -6.91 0.76
N TYR A 62 -6.33 -7.59 0.76
CA TYR A 62 -6.43 -8.98 0.31
C TYR A 62 -5.99 -9.13 -1.15
N LEU A 63 -6.48 -8.28 -2.06
CA LEU A 63 -6.12 -8.34 -3.47
C LEU A 63 -4.61 -8.16 -3.69
N VAL A 64 -3.98 -7.14 -3.08
CA VAL A 64 -2.54 -6.92 -3.24
C VAL A 64 -1.70 -8.02 -2.58
N ALA A 65 -2.18 -8.63 -1.49
CA ALA A 65 -1.56 -9.81 -0.89
C ALA A 65 -1.58 -11.01 -1.84
N VAL A 66 -2.72 -11.26 -2.48
CA VAL A 66 -2.86 -12.32 -3.50
C VAL A 66 -1.91 -12.05 -4.68
N LEU A 67 -1.85 -10.82 -5.20
CA LEU A 67 -0.93 -10.47 -6.28
C LEU A 67 0.54 -10.71 -5.89
N ALA A 68 0.93 -10.29 -4.68
CA ALA A 68 2.27 -10.52 -4.16
C ALA A 68 2.58 -12.02 -3.98
N TYR A 69 1.61 -12.81 -3.55
CA TYR A 69 1.74 -14.27 -3.49
C TYR A 69 1.88 -14.90 -4.87
N MET A 70 1.13 -14.43 -5.87
CA MET A 70 1.26 -14.90 -7.24
C MET A 70 2.62 -14.53 -7.83
N MET A 71 3.16 -13.35 -7.53
CA MET A 71 4.54 -12.96 -7.88
C MET A 71 5.58 -13.92 -7.27
N PHE A 72 5.35 -14.38 -6.03
CA PHE A 72 6.23 -15.37 -5.38
C PHE A 72 6.15 -16.76 -6.03
N ARG A 73 4.93 -17.22 -6.35
CA ARG A 73 4.70 -18.55 -6.96
C ARG A 73 5.09 -18.61 -8.43
N GLN A 74 4.79 -17.56 -9.19
CA GLN A 74 5.00 -17.47 -10.64
C GLN A 74 5.86 -16.25 -10.98
N PRO A 75 7.15 -16.23 -10.59
CA PRO A 75 7.99 -15.05 -10.74
C PRO A 75 8.33 -14.67 -12.19
N GLU A 76 8.04 -15.57 -13.12
CA GLU A 76 8.19 -15.35 -14.56
C GLU A 76 7.03 -14.60 -15.21
N ASN A 77 5.88 -14.54 -14.53
CA ASN A 77 4.71 -13.86 -15.02
C ASN A 77 4.77 -12.37 -14.64
N HIS A 78 4.94 -11.53 -15.64
CA HIS A 78 5.10 -10.09 -15.45
C HIS A 78 3.78 -9.32 -15.30
N VAL A 79 2.64 -9.98 -15.44
CA VAL A 79 1.32 -9.33 -15.29
C VAL A 79 1.03 -8.99 -13.83
N PHE A 80 1.33 -9.90 -12.89
CA PHE A 80 1.08 -9.67 -11.46
C PHE A 80 1.82 -8.45 -10.87
N PRO A 81 3.14 -8.26 -11.10
CA PRO A 81 3.80 -7.07 -10.59
C PRO A 81 3.26 -5.79 -11.24
N LEU A 82 2.86 -5.80 -12.52
CA LEU A 82 2.23 -4.64 -13.15
C LEU A 82 0.90 -4.26 -12.51
N LEU A 83 0.01 -5.24 -12.27
CA LEU A 83 -1.26 -4.99 -11.59
C LEU A 83 -1.06 -4.43 -10.19
N LEU A 84 -0.07 -4.95 -9.45
CA LEU A 84 0.27 -4.45 -8.12
C LEU A 84 0.79 -3.01 -8.19
N VAL A 85 1.67 -2.70 -9.15
CA VAL A 85 2.18 -1.33 -9.40
C VAL A 85 1.01 -0.38 -9.67
N HIS A 86 0.09 -0.73 -10.58
CA HIS A 86 -1.08 0.10 -10.86
C HIS A 86 -1.93 0.34 -9.62
N GLY A 87 -2.20 -0.71 -8.84
CA GLY A 87 -2.95 -0.59 -7.60
C GLY A 87 -2.28 0.36 -6.61
N LYS A 88 -0.96 0.23 -6.40
CA LYS A 88 -0.22 1.03 -5.43
C LYS A 88 -0.06 2.49 -5.87
N TRP A 89 0.25 2.72 -7.14
CA TRP A 89 0.33 4.08 -7.67
C TRP A 89 -1.03 4.78 -7.70
N ALA A 90 -2.12 4.08 -8.01
CA ALA A 90 -3.46 4.67 -7.95
C ALA A 90 -3.79 5.14 -6.52
N SER A 91 -3.56 4.29 -5.52
CA SER A 91 -3.72 4.64 -4.10
C SER A 91 -2.83 5.81 -3.69
N ALA A 92 -1.56 5.80 -4.09
CA ALA A 92 -0.60 6.86 -3.78
C ALA A 92 -1.03 8.21 -4.37
N LEU A 93 -1.34 8.24 -5.68
CA LEU A 93 -1.73 9.47 -6.38
C LEU A 93 -3.05 10.03 -5.85
N LEU A 94 -4.04 9.17 -5.56
CA LEU A 94 -5.29 9.61 -4.91
C LEU A 94 -5.02 10.20 -3.53
N SER A 95 -4.10 9.63 -2.76
CA SER A 95 -3.75 10.15 -1.44
C SER A 95 -3.05 11.49 -1.53
N LEU A 96 -2.14 11.66 -2.48
CA LEU A 96 -1.51 12.96 -2.76
C LEU A 96 -2.53 14.00 -3.19
N TYR A 97 -3.46 13.63 -4.08
CA TYR A 97 -4.55 14.50 -4.50
C TYR A 97 -5.40 14.95 -3.31
N LEU A 98 -5.82 14.03 -2.43
CA LEU A 98 -6.61 14.36 -1.24
C LEU A 98 -5.83 15.23 -0.24
N PHE A 99 -4.52 14.99 -0.10
CA PHE A 99 -3.66 15.84 0.72
C PHE A 99 -3.64 17.30 0.23
N LEU A 100 -3.59 17.50 -1.09
CA LEU A 100 -3.52 18.83 -1.71
C LEU A 100 -4.89 19.52 -1.84
N SER A 101 -5.97 18.77 -2.06
CA SER A 101 -7.28 19.33 -2.41
C SER A 101 -8.35 19.26 -1.31
N HIS A 102 -8.23 18.35 -0.34
CA HIS A 102 -9.21 18.21 0.74
C HIS A 102 -8.69 18.75 2.06
N SER A 103 -7.67 18.11 2.62
CA SER A 103 -7.05 18.53 3.88
C SER A 103 -5.68 17.88 4.02
N PRO A 104 -4.67 18.60 4.55
CA PRO A 104 -3.31 18.11 4.65
C PRO A 104 -3.14 17.15 5.85
N PHE A 105 -3.92 16.06 5.88
CA PHE A 105 -3.80 15.05 6.92
C PHE A 105 -2.54 14.22 6.72
N LEU A 106 -1.79 13.99 7.81
CA LEU A 106 -0.55 13.22 7.78
C LEU A 106 -0.74 11.80 7.22
N ILE A 107 -1.91 11.20 7.46
CA ILE A 107 -2.22 9.86 6.96
C ILE A 107 -2.28 9.81 5.42
N TYR A 108 -2.75 10.87 4.76
CA TYR A 108 -2.74 10.93 3.29
C TYR A 108 -1.32 11.03 2.74
N LEU A 109 -0.50 11.90 3.35
CA LEU A 109 0.91 12.03 2.97
C LEU A 109 1.67 10.71 3.21
N THR A 110 1.43 10.08 4.35
CA THR A 110 2.06 8.79 4.67
C THR A 110 1.63 7.72 3.68
N ASN A 111 0.35 7.63 3.33
CA ASN A 111 -0.12 6.65 2.35
C ASN A 111 0.49 6.92 0.97
N PHE A 112 0.61 8.18 0.53
CA PHE A 112 1.31 8.53 -0.71
C PHE A 112 2.77 8.04 -0.69
N LEU A 113 3.50 8.31 0.38
CA LEU A 113 4.91 7.93 0.49
C LEU A 113 5.08 6.41 0.55
N VAL A 114 4.28 5.71 1.35
CA VAL A 114 4.37 4.26 1.52
C VAL A 114 3.96 3.54 0.23
N ASP A 115 2.78 3.84 -0.32
CA ASP A 115 2.31 3.15 -1.52
C ASP A 115 3.13 3.55 -2.76
N GLY A 116 3.57 4.81 -2.86
CA GLY A 116 4.47 5.27 -3.91
C GLY A 116 5.82 4.54 -3.86
N PHE A 117 6.38 4.36 -2.66
CA PHE A 117 7.62 3.59 -2.46
C PHE A 117 7.42 2.12 -2.83
N LEU A 118 6.38 1.46 -2.32
CA LEU A 118 6.11 0.05 -2.61
C LEU A 118 5.85 -0.19 -4.11
N GLY A 119 5.06 0.68 -4.75
CA GLY A 119 4.83 0.64 -6.19
C GLY A 119 6.13 0.83 -6.98
N SER A 120 7.00 1.76 -6.56
CA SER A 120 8.31 1.98 -7.19
C SER A 120 9.26 0.79 -7.04
N VAL A 121 9.32 0.18 -5.86
CA VAL A 121 10.12 -1.03 -5.61
C VAL A 121 9.67 -2.17 -6.53
N VAL A 122 8.38 -2.42 -6.62
CA VAL A 122 7.84 -3.50 -7.49
C VAL A 122 8.09 -3.18 -8.96
N LEU A 123 7.93 -1.92 -9.38
CA LEU A 123 8.21 -1.47 -10.73
C LEU A 123 9.68 -1.64 -11.11
N PHE A 124 10.60 -1.32 -10.20
CA PHE A 124 12.03 -1.56 -10.39
C PHE A 124 12.34 -3.04 -10.64
N PHE A 125 11.73 -3.94 -9.85
CA PHE A 125 11.89 -5.38 -10.07
C PHE A 125 11.25 -5.85 -11.38
N TYR A 126 10.10 -5.31 -11.76
CA TYR A 126 9.48 -5.59 -13.06
C TYR A 126 10.44 -5.27 -14.22
N PHE A 127 11.07 -4.09 -14.21
CA PHE A 127 12.03 -3.73 -15.26
C PHE A 127 13.26 -4.64 -15.25
N LYS A 128 13.82 -4.96 -14.08
CA LYS A 128 14.94 -5.92 -14.00
C LYS A 128 14.57 -7.31 -14.55
N LEU A 129 13.38 -7.80 -14.26
CA LEU A 129 12.92 -9.10 -14.78
C LEU A 129 12.73 -9.08 -16.29
N LYS A 130 12.27 -7.96 -16.86
CA LYS A 130 12.08 -7.80 -18.30
C LYS A 130 13.41 -7.72 -19.06
N VAL A 131 14.43 -7.07 -18.49
CA VAL A 131 15.77 -6.96 -19.10
C VAL A 131 16.48 -8.32 -19.14
N ILE A 132 16.33 -9.18 -18.13
CA ILE A 132 16.99 -10.49 -18.08
C ILE A 132 16.43 -11.50 -19.12
N LYS A 133 15.20 -11.29 -19.60
CA LYS A 133 14.55 -12.16 -20.60
C LYS A 133 14.78 -11.72 -22.06
N LYS A 134 15.43 -10.57 -22.31
CA LYS A 134 15.89 -10.15 -23.64
C LYS A 134 17.31 -10.62 -23.88
#